data_AF-A0A759WBT4-F1
#
_entry.id   AF-A0A759WBT4-F1
#
_cell.length_a   1.000
_cell.length_b   1.000
_cell.length_c   1.000
_cell.angle_alpha   90.00
_cell.angle_beta   90.00
_cell.angle_gamma   90.00
#
_symmetry.space_group_name_H-M   'P 1'
#
loop_
_entity.id
_entity.type
_entity.pdbx_description
1 polymer ?
#
loop_
_entity_poly.entity_id
_entity_poly.type
_entity_poly.pdbx_seq_one_letter_code
_entity_poly.pdbx_strand_id
1 'polypeptide(L)'
;MATPDWEAIKAAYQSGVSARSLAARFGVSHTAINKRAKKEGWTVVSTEVSTQPKVSSGNQSGNHGKTSNRKALSKVSTRKKSENSPETKRIPGRPFTAHNTESLKHGAYARRLLLSDDVTIDTLNTELKGELFLVRAGNMLAVTNIGKWTAQMEDATPEEQKNLREQIAAAEKGIMRNIARIESLERSLGALAIMAVTPAKIVADTAYKEAVTAKLTAENQGITTPLTEAIDELQSLNKGGKL
;
A
#
# COMPACT_ATOMS: atom_id res chain seq x y z
N MET A 1 -29.64 -27.23 31.65
CA MET A 1 -29.10 -26.53 30.46
C MET A 1 -30.18 -26.57 29.41
N ALA A 2 -30.81 -25.42 29.11
CA ALA A 2 -31.86 -25.37 28.08
C ALA A 2 -31.26 -25.83 26.75
N THR A 3 -31.89 -26.80 26.10
CA THR A 3 -31.52 -27.23 24.76
C THR A 3 -31.73 -26.03 23.82
N PRO A 4 -30.72 -25.64 23.01
CA PRO A 4 -30.91 -24.55 22.06
C PRO A 4 -32.01 -24.92 21.07
N ASP A 5 -32.95 -23.99 20.79
CA ASP A 5 -34.00 -24.19 19.80
C ASP A 5 -33.43 -24.14 18.38
N TRP A 6 -32.96 -25.29 17.92
CA TRP A 6 -32.28 -25.42 16.64
C TRP A 6 -33.18 -25.16 15.44
N GLU A 7 -34.49 -25.40 15.58
CA GLU A 7 -35.47 -25.08 14.53
C GLU A 7 -35.60 -23.56 14.32
N ALA A 8 -35.60 -22.79 15.41
CA ALA A 8 -35.64 -21.32 15.34
C ALA A 8 -34.34 -20.75 14.73
N ILE A 9 -33.18 -21.32 15.10
CA ILE A 9 -31.88 -20.96 14.51
C ILE A 9 -31.87 -21.27 13.02
N LYS A 10 -32.41 -22.43 12.61
CA LYS A 10 -32.50 -22.83 11.20
C LYS A 10 -33.36 -21.88 10.39
N ALA A 11 -34.58 -21.58 10.85
CA ALA A 11 -35.49 -20.66 10.16
C ALA A 11 -34.87 -19.26 9.98
N ALA A 12 -34.25 -18.73 11.03
CA ALA A 12 -33.61 -17.41 10.98
C ALA A 12 -32.35 -17.40 10.09
N TYR A 13 -31.56 -18.49 10.10
CA TYR A 13 -30.43 -18.66 9.18
C TYR A 13 -30.91 -18.71 7.72
N GLN A 14 -31.99 -19.43 7.44
CA GLN A 14 -32.59 -19.50 6.11
C GLN A 14 -33.19 -18.17 5.65
N SER A 15 -33.66 -17.32 6.57
CA SER A 15 -34.10 -15.95 6.25
C SER A 15 -32.96 -14.95 5.96
N GLY A 16 -31.70 -15.37 6.02
CA GLY A 16 -30.53 -14.53 5.70
C GLY A 16 -29.89 -13.82 6.90
N VAL A 17 -30.31 -14.11 8.13
CA VAL A 17 -29.66 -13.57 9.33
C VAL A 17 -28.28 -14.23 9.53
N SER A 18 -27.24 -13.41 9.73
CA SER A 18 -25.88 -13.91 9.90
C SER A 18 -25.72 -14.83 11.12
N ALA A 19 -24.88 -15.87 11.00
CA ALA A 19 -24.60 -16.81 12.09
C ALA A 19 -24.02 -16.14 13.35
N ARG A 20 -23.39 -14.97 13.24
CA ARG A 20 -22.92 -14.17 14.39
C ARG A 20 -24.07 -13.51 15.16
N SER A 21 -25.09 -13.01 14.46
CA SER A 21 -26.28 -12.45 15.11
C SER A 21 -27.10 -13.54 15.79
N LEU A 22 -27.24 -14.71 15.16
CA LEU A 22 -27.90 -15.88 15.77
C LEU A 22 -27.14 -16.38 17.00
N ALA A 23 -25.81 -16.36 16.97
CA ALA A 23 -25.00 -16.76 18.12
C ALA A 23 -25.27 -15.91 19.36
N ALA A 24 -25.39 -14.59 19.19
CA ALA A 24 -25.70 -13.66 20.28
C ALA A 24 -27.13 -13.85 20.82
N ARG A 25 -28.10 -14.13 19.95
CA ARG A 25 -29.52 -14.29 20.32
C ARG A 25 -29.82 -15.60 21.02
N PHE A 26 -29.20 -16.70 20.58
CA PHE A 26 -29.50 -18.05 21.07
C PHE A 26 -28.46 -18.60 22.04
N GLY A 27 -27.42 -17.83 22.37
CA GLY A 27 -26.37 -18.25 23.31
C GLY A 27 -25.51 -19.42 22.80
N VAL A 28 -25.48 -19.65 21.50
CA VAL A 28 -24.73 -20.73 20.84
C VAL A 28 -23.53 -20.13 20.10
N SER A 29 -22.38 -20.80 20.09
CA SER A 29 -21.23 -20.29 19.33
C SER A 29 -21.52 -20.27 17.82
N HIS A 30 -21.14 -19.19 17.14
CA HIS A 30 -21.32 -19.05 15.68
C HIS A 30 -20.65 -20.19 14.90
N THR A 31 -19.58 -20.79 15.44
CA THR A 31 -18.91 -21.97 14.87
C THR A 31 -19.75 -23.23 14.97
N ALA A 32 -20.51 -23.43 16.05
CA ALA A 32 -21.45 -24.55 16.17
C ALA A 32 -22.61 -24.42 15.18
N ILE A 33 -23.14 -23.21 14.98
CA ILE A 33 -24.17 -22.93 13.97
C ILE A 33 -23.65 -23.24 12.56
N ASN A 34 -22.45 -22.77 12.19
CA ASN A 34 -21.86 -23.04 10.87
C ASN A 34 -21.55 -24.52 10.64
N LYS A 35 -21.08 -25.25 11.67
CA LYS A 35 -20.85 -26.69 11.57
C LYS A 35 -22.16 -27.44 11.34
N ARG A 36 -23.24 -27.04 12.02
CA ARG A 36 -24.55 -27.66 11.88
C ARG A 36 -25.21 -27.31 10.54
N ALA A 37 -25.14 -26.06 10.10
CA ALA A 37 -25.60 -25.63 8.79
C ALA A 37 -24.94 -26.42 7.64
N LYS A 38 -23.62 -26.69 7.74
CA LYS A 38 -22.90 -27.55 6.77
C LYS A 38 -23.32 -29.01 6.84
N LYS A 39 -23.57 -29.55 8.05
CA LYS A 39 -23.97 -30.94 8.25
C LYS A 39 -25.40 -31.21 7.78
N GLU A 40 -26.31 -30.26 7.99
CA GLU A 40 -27.74 -30.37 7.67
C GLU A 40 -28.15 -29.63 6.39
N GLY A 41 -27.19 -29.05 5.65
CA GLY A 41 -27.43 -28.44 4.34
C GLY A 41 -28.32 -27.19 4.37
N TRP A 42 -28.21 -26.33 5.39
CA TRP A 42 -29.03 -25.12 5.48
C TRP A 42 -28.62 -24.11 4.39
N THR A 43 -29.57 -23.71 3.56
CA THR A 43 -29.39 -22.71 2.48
C THR A 43 -30.11 -21.41 2.84
N VAL A 44 -29.51 -20.27 2.52
CA VAL A 44 -30.16 -18.96 2.67
C VAL A 44 -31.15 -18.79 1.53
N VAL A 45 -32.41 -18.53 1.85
CA VAL A 45 -33.43 -18.11 0.90
C VAL A 45 -33.12 -16.65 0.55
N SER A 46 -32.44 -16.44 -0.57
CA SER A 46 -32.22 -15.10 -1.12
C SER A 46 -33.55 -14.53 -1.62
N THR A 47 -34.16 -13.64 -0.85
CA THR A 47 -35.07 -12.63 -1.40
C THR A 47 -34.22 -11.51 -2.01
N GLU A 48 -34.24 -11.41 -3.34
CA GLU A 48 -33.70 -10.30 -4.13
C GLU A 48 -34.28 -8.97 -3.58
N VAL A 49 -33.57 -7.86 -3.37
CA VAL A 49 -32.86 -7.01 -4.35
C VAL A 49 -31.88 -6.08 -3.62
N SER A 50 -30.62 -6.04 -4.06
CA SER A 50 -29.86 -4.78 -4.24
C SER A 50 -28.65 -5.06 -5.13
N THR A 51 -28.72 -4.51 -6.33
CA THR A 51 -27.75 -4.62 -7.42
C THR A 51 -26.53 -3.73 -7.18
N GLN A 52 -25.33 -4.32 -7.22
CA GLN A 52 -24.13 -3.76 -7.84
C GLN A 52 -23.26 -4.93 -8.37
N PRO A 53 -22.67 -4.82 -9.57
CA PRO A 53 -22.08 -5.95 -10.28
C PRO A 53 -20.77 -6.41 -9.62
N LYS A 54 -20.77 -7.66 -9.17
CA LYS A 54 -19.57 -8.36 -8.67
C LYS A 54 -18.86 -8.95 -9.88
N VAL A 55 -17.77 -8.34 -10.30
CA VAL A 55 -16.88 -8.93 -11.33
C VAL A 55 -16.22 -10.16 -10.72
N SER A 56 -16.48 -11.31 -11.33
CA SER A 56 -16.05 -12.63 -10.90
C SER A 56 -14.64 -12.93 -11.42
N SER A 57 -13.82 -13.58 -10.58
CA SER A 57 -12.78 -14.47 -11.09
C SER A 57 -12.80 -15.74 -10.25
N GLY A 58 -13.20 -16.82 -10.90
CA GLY A 58 -13.49 -18.10 -10.28
C GLY A 58 -12.22 -18.89 -9.98
N ASN A 59 -12.09 -19.34 -8.74
CA ASN A 59 -11.31 -20.51 -8.40
C ASN A 59 -12.20 -21.74 -8.61
N GLN A 60 -11.85 -22.59 -9.57
CA GLN A 60 -12.28 -23.98 -9.58
C GLN A 60 -11.11 -24.86 -9.15
N SER A 61 -11.26 -25.47 -7.98
CA SER A 61 -10.49 -26.65 -7.57
C SER A 61 -11.07 -27.88 -8.26
N GLY A 62 -10.22 -28.65 -8.95
CA GLY A 62 -10.46 -30.04 -9.34
C GLY A 62 -9.43 -30.95 -8.65
N ASN A 63 -9.88 -32.08 -8.13
CA ASN A 63 -9.23 -32.94 -7.13
C ASN A 63 -8.96 -34.35 -7.71
N HIS A 64 -8.06 -35.13 -7.06
CA HIS A 64 -7.63 -36.55 -7.28
C HIS A 64 -6.33 -36.74 -8.11
N GLY A 65 -5.40 -37.64 -7.77
CA GLY A 65 -5.40 -38.71 -6.77
C GLY A 65 -4.00 -39.22 -6.41
N LYS A 66 -3.96 -40.09 -5.40
CA LYS A 66 -2.79 -40.72 -4.77
C LYS A 66 -1.84 -41.41 -5.75
N THR A 67 -0.53 -41.23 -5.57
CA THR A 67 0.44 -42.34 -5.67
C THR A 67 1.51 -42.22 -4.58
N SER A 68 1.70 -43.35 -3.93
CA SER A 68 2.72 -43.66 -2.94
C SER A 68 4.03 -44.03 -3.65
N ASN A 69 5.18 -43.46 -3.24
CA ASN A 69 6.35 -44.29 -2.95
C ASN A 69 7.43 -43.55 -2.15
N ARG A 70 8.15 -44.36 -1.38
CA ARG A 70 9.17 -44.07 -0.37
C ARG A 70 10.43 -43.39 -0.92
N LYS A 71 11.02 -42.48 -0.15
CA LYS A 71 12.27 -42.76 0.59
C LYS A 71 12.63 -41.62 1.53
N ALA A 72 12.66 -41.94 2.82
CA ALA A 72 13.43 -41.18 3.79
C ALA A 72 14.89 -41.13 3.33
N LEU A 73 15.46 -39.93 3.25
CA LEU A 73 16.91 -39.76 3.34
C LEU A 73 17.19 -38.56 4.22
N SER A 74 17.41 -38.88 5.49
CA SER A 74 18.19 -38.10 6.43
C SER A 74 19.57 -37.81 5.83
N LYS A 75 19.83 -36.55 5.48
CA LYS A 75 21.19 -36.02 5.45
C LYS A 75 21.24 -34.80 6.36
N VAL A 76 21.51 -35.10 7.63
CA VAL A 76 22.11 -34.18 8.59
C VAL A 76 23.37 -33.63 7.94
N SER A 77 23.34 -32.36 7.53
CA SER A 77 24.54 -31.66 7.12
C SER A 77 25.26 -31.20 8.38
N THR A 78 26.26 -31.97 8.79
CA THR A 78 27.26 -31.56 9.79
C THR A 78 28.11 -30.44 9.20
N ARG A 79 27.64 -29.18 9.31
CA ARG A 79 28.48 -28.01 9.05
C ARG A 79 29.40 -27.82 10.26
N LYS A 80 30.70 -28.00 10.06
CA LYS A 80 31.75 -27.67 11.04
C LYS A 80 31.53 -26.24 11.54
N LYS A 81 31.41 -26.10 12.86
CA LYS A 81 31.34 -24.83 13.59
C LYS A 81 32.67 -24.12 13.39
N SER A 82 32.65 -22.94 12.76
CA SER A 82 33.79 -22.04 12.77
C SER A 82 34.00 -21.55 14.20
N GLU A 83 35.13 -21.93 14.79
CA GLU A 83 35.66 -21.35 16.03
C GLU A 83 36.03 -19.90 15.73
N ASN A 84 35.12 -18.97 16.07
CA ASN A 84 35.33 -17.53 16.33
C ASN A 84 34.00 -16.78 16.22
N SER A 85 32.97 -17.27 16.91
CA SER A 85 31.71 -16.53 17.09
C SER A 85 31.58 -16.22 18.59
N PRO A 86 31.45 -14.95 19.00
CA PRO A 86 31.37 -14.60 20.41
C PRO A 86 30.16 -15.30 21.04
N GLU A 87 30.41 -15.91 22.19
CA GLU A 87 29.45 -16.70 22.95
C GLU A 87 28.32 -15.80 23.48
N THR A 88 27.31 -15.57 22.65
CA THR A 88 26.08 -14.89 23.05
C THR A 88 25.22 -15.91 23.80
N LYS A 89 25.25 -15.82 25.14
CA LYS A 89 24.32 -16.52 26.01
C LYS A 89 22.90 -16.30 25.48
N ARG A 90 22.21 -17.38 25.09
CA ARG A 90 20.79 -17.32 24.73
C ARG A 90 20.02 -16.92 25.97
N ILE A 91 19.53 -15.68 26.01
CA ILE A 91 18.61 -15.23 27.04
C ILE A 91 17.27 -15.95 26.78
N PRO A 92 16.72 -16.71 27.75
CA PRO A 92 15.40 -17.30 27.60
C PRO A 92 14.36 -16.20 27.82
N GLY A 93 14.03 -15.53 26.73
CA GLY A 93 13.02 -14.49 26.65
C GLY A 93 12.94 -14.05 25.19
N ARG A 94 11.73 -13.94 24.64
CA ARG A 94 11.55 -13.40 23.28
C ARG A 94 12.26 -12.05 23.21
N PRO A 95 13.28 -11.86 22.35
CA PRO A 95 13.99 -10.59 22.23
C PRO A 95 13.15 -9.52 21.52
N PHE A 96 11.94 -9.88 21.10
CA PHE A 96 10.98 -8.99 20.48
C PHE A 96 9.79 -8.84 21.41
N THR A 97 9.45 -7.60 21.75
CA THR A 97 8.14 -7.25 22.31
C THR A 97 7.05 -7.86 21.43
N ALA A 98 6.04 -8.49 22.05
CA ALA A 98 4.81 -8.81 21.33
C ALA A 98 4.28 -7.49 20.76
N HIS A 99 4.05 -7.44 19.44
CA HIS A 99 3.69 -6.25 18.67
C HIS A 99 4.85 -5.29 18.31
N ASN A 100 6.05 -5.78 18.02
CA ASN A 100 7.05 -5.01 17.26
C ASN A 100 6.58 -4.81 15.80
N THR A 101 5.58 -3.97 15.60
CA THR A 101 5.02 -3.56 14.31
C THR A 101 5.57 -2.20 13.85
N GLU A 102 6.41 -1.55 14.66
CA GLU A 102 6.99 -0.22 14.35
C GLU A 102 7.86 -0.21 13.09
N SER A 103 8.40 -1.35 12.67
CA SER A 103 9.21 -1.49 11.46
C SER A 103 8.41 -1.84 10.20
N LEU A 104 7.12 -2.21 10.33
CA LEU A 104 6.21 -2.48 9.20
C LEU A 104 5.56 -1.19 8.69
N LYS A 105 6.37 -0.14 8.47
CA LYS A 105 5.94 1.12 7.85
C LYS A 105 5.76 1.00 6.33
N HIS A 106 6.15 -0.14 5.76
CA HIS A 106 6.15 -0.32 4.31
C HIS A 106 5.27 -1.51 3.93
N GLY A 107 4.07 -1.18 3.50
CA GLY A 107 3.27 -2.07 2.67
C GLY A 107 1.91 -2.36 3.27
N ALA A 108 0.98 -1.41 3.20
CA ALA A 108 -0.44 -1.71 3.35
C ALA A 108 -0.87 -2.93 2.47
N TYR A 109 -0.32 -3.03 1.26
CA TYR A 109 -0.52 -4.20 0.39
C TYR A 109 0.09 -5.50 0.93
N ALA A 110 1.28 -5.44 1.55
CA ALA A 110 1.91 -6.61 2.17
C ALA A 110 1.20 -7.03 3.48
N ARG A 111 0.71 -6.06 4.26
CA ARG A 111 -0.13 -6.29 5.43
C ARG A 111 -1.42 -6.99 5.05
N ARG A 112 -2.11 -6.56 3.99
CA ARG A 112 -3.37 -7.16 3.54
C ARG A 112 -3.25 -8.63 3.10
N LEU A 113 -2.07 -9.04 2.62
CA LEU A 113 -1.82 -10.46 2.32
C LEU A 113 -1.68 -11.32 3.59
N LEU A 114 -1.34 -10.72 4.73
CA LEU A 114 -0.98 -11.41 5.98
C LEU A 114 -1.94 -11.14 7.15
N LEU A 115 -2.66 -10.02 7.15
CA LEU A 115 -3.52 -9.52 8.22
C LEU A 115 -4.82 -9.02 7.60
N SER A 116 -5.95 -9.62 7.98
CA SER A 116 -7.28 -9.40 7.37
C SER A 116 -8.06 -8.21 7.95
N ASP A 117 -7.51 -7.54 8.95
CA ASP A 117 -8.31 -6.74 9.86
C ASP A 117 -8.01 -5.24 9.67
N ASP A 118 -9.01 -4.59 9.06
CA ASP A 118 -9.23 -3.16 8.87
C ASP A 118 -8.52 -2.43 7.70
N VAL A 119 -9.25 -2.33 6.58
CA VAL A 119 -8.85 -1.61 5.35
C VAL A 119 -8.58 -0.14 5.61
N THR A 120 -9.25 0.48 6.58
CA THR A 120 -9.14 1.92 6.82
C THR A 120 -7.77 2.29 7.41
N ILE A 121 -7.28 1.51 8.37
CA ILE A 121 -5.95 1.70 8.97
C ILE A 121 -4.84 1.43 7.96
N ASP A 122 -5.03 0.48 7.04
CA ASP A 122 -4.11 0.21 5.94
C ASP A 122 -3.96 1.40 4.98
N THR A 123 -5.06 2.05 4.60
CA THR A 123 -5.03 3.21 3.68
C THR A 123 -4.28 4.42 4.24
N LEU A 124 -4.31 4.64 5.55
CA LEU A 124 -3.56 5.74 6.17
C LEU A 124 -2.05 5.51 6.14
N ASN A 125 -1.61 4.26 5.95
CA ASN A 125 -0.20 3.87 5.94
C ASN A 125 0.33 3.59 4.52
N THR A 126 -0.43 3.90 3.46
CA THR A 126 0.07 3.82 2.07
C THR A 126 0.85 5.09 1.72
N GLU A 127 2.17 5.02 1.81
CA GLU A 127 3.06 6.09 1.36
C GLU A 127 3.55 5.85 -0.07
N LEU A 128 3.71 6.93 -0.86
CA LEU A 128 4.27 6.91 -2.22
C LEU A 128 5.65 6.21 -2.28
N LYS A 129 6.49 6.39 -1.26
CA LYS A 129 7.80 5.71 -1.15
C LYS A 129 7.65 4.19 -0.99
N GLY A 130 6.64 3.76 -0.24
CA GLY A 130 6.33 2.34 -0.05
C GLY A 130 5.80 1.70 -1.34
N GLU A 131 4.94 2.40 -2.08
CA GLU A 131 4.50 1.95 -3.41
C GLU A 131 5.67 1.82 -4.38
N LEU A 132 6.56 2.82 -4.42
CA LEU A 132 7.75 2.79 -5.27
C LEU A 132 8.65 1.58 -4.94
N PHE A 133 8.85 1.29 -3.66
CA PHE A 133 9.59 0.11 -3.21
C PHE A 133 8.94 -1.19 -3.70
N LEU A 134 7.62 -1.34 -3.52
CA LEU A 134 6.91 -2.54 -3.93
C LEU A 134 6.94 -2.76 -5.45
N VAL A 135 6.77 -1.70 -6.26
CA VAL A 135 6.82 -1.82 -7.71
C VAL A 135 8.23 -2.18 -8.18
N ARG A 136 9.28 -1.58 -7.61
CA ARG A 136 10.68 -1.95 -7.89
C ARG A 136 10.97 -3.40 -7.51
N ALA A 137 10.55 -3.83 -6.31
CA ALA A 137 10.71 -5.21 -5.86
C ALA A 137 9.98 -6.21 -6.77
N GLY A 138 8.75 -5.89 -7.17
CA GLY A 138 7.98 -6.69 -8.13
C GLY A 138 8.67 -6.78 -9.50
N ASN A 139 9.29 -5.68 -9.95
CA ASN A 139 10.08 -5.67 -11.18
C ASN A 139 11.28 -6.61 -11.11
N MET A 140 12.04 -6.55 -10.01
CA MET A 140 13.18 -7.44 -9.78
C MET A 140 12.76 -8.91 -9.70
N LEU A 141 11.64 -9.20 -9.02
CA LEU A 141 11.10 -10.55 -8.95
C LEU A 141 10.73 -11.07 -10.34
N ALA A 142 10.07 -10.26 -11.17
CA ALA A 142 9.74 -10.62 -12.55
C ALA A 142 11.00 -10.96 -13.36
N VAL A 143 12.06 -10.13 -13.28
CA VAL A 143 13.34 -10.40 -13.95
C VAL A 143 13.95 -11.72 -13.48
N THR A 144 13.95 -12.01 -12.17
CA THR A 144 14.49 -13.29 -11.68
C THR A 144 13.68 -14.50 -12.14
N ASN A 145 12.35 -14.35 -12.27
CA ASN A 145 11.49 -15.42 -12.75
C ASN A 145 11.67 -15.65 -14.25
N ILE A 146 11.83 -14.60 -15.05
CA ILE A 146 12.21 -14.72 -16.46
C ILE A 146 13.50 -15.54 -16.58
N GLY A 147 14.55 -15.20 -15.81
CA GLY A 147 15.80 -15.97 -15.82
C GLY A 147 15.64 -17.46 -15.47
N LYS A 148 14.76 -17.78 -14.51
CA LYS A 148 14.43 -19.17 -14.15
C LYS A 148 13.67 -19.89 -15.26
N TRP A 149 12.64 -19.26 -15.82
CA TRP A 149 11.87 -19.83 -16.93
C TRP A 149 12.73 -20.01 -18.17
N THR A 150 13.66 -19.10 -18.45
CA THR A 150 14.61 -19.24 -19.56
C THR A 150 15.54 -20.44 -19.39
N ALA A 151 16.01 -20.70 -18.16
CA ALA A 151 16.81 -21.90 -17.89
C ALA A 151 15.98 -23.19 -18.00
N GLN A 152 14.72 -23.16 -17.54
CA GLN A 152 13.79 -24.30 -17.64
C GLN A 152 13.41 -24.65 -19.08
N MET A 153 13.58 -23.73 -20.04
CA MET A 153 13.27 -24.02 -21.46
C MET A 153 14.19 -25.08 -22.08
N GLU A 154 15.42 -25.28 -21.56
CA GLU A 154 16.38 -26.23 -22.14
C GLU A 154 15.94 -27.69 -21.97
N ASP A 155 15.34 -28.00 -20.81
CA ASP A 155 14.89 -29.36 -20.44
C ASP A 155 13.40 -29.61 -20.69
N ALA A 156 12.65 -28.58 -21.10
CA ALA A 156 11.19 -28.62 -21.21
C ALA A 156 10.71 -29.28 -22.51
N THR A 157 9.55 -29.93 -22.44
CA THR A 157 8.83 -30.42 -23.62
C THR A 157 8.37 -29.25 -24.51
N PRO A 158 8.08 -29.47 -25.81
CA PRO A 158 7.67 -28.39 -26.71
C PRO A 158 6.39 -27.66 -26.26
N GLU A 159 5.45 -28.36 -25.61
CA GLU A 159 4.24 -27.74 -25.05
C GLU A 159 4.56 -26.84 -23.83
N GLU A 160 5.43 -27.32 -22.94
CA GLU A 160 5.91 -26.54 -21.78
C GLU A 160 6.74 -25.34 -22.21
N GLN A 161 7.58 -25.47 -23.24
CA GLN A 161 8.31 -24.34 -23.83
C GLN A 161 7.38 -23.24 -24.32
N LYS A 162 6.26 -23.59 -24.96
CA LYS A 162 5.27 -22.59 -25.40
C LYS A 162 4.69 -21.83 -24.21
N ASN A 163 4.28 -22.55 -23.16
CA ASN A 163 3.75 -21.94 -21.93
C ASN A 163 4.80 -21.04 -21.24
N LEU A 164 6.06 -21.49 -21.15
CA LEU A 164 7.15 -20.68 -20.59
C LEU A 164 7.39 -19.40 -21.39
N ARG A 165 7.35 -19.46 -22.73
CA ARG A 165 7.45 -18.27 -23.59
C ARG A 165 6.31 -17.28 -23.36
N GLU A 166 5.08 -17.78 -23.20
CA GLU A 166 3.92 -16.94 -22.88
C GLU A 166 4.07 -16.28 -21.50
N GLN A 167 4.55 -17.00 -20.48
CA GLN A 167 4.83 -16.44 -19.15
C GLN A 167 5.94 -15.39 -19.18
N ILE A 168 7.01 -15.63 -19.93
CA ILE A 168 8.10 -14.66 -20.13
C ILE A 168 7.56 -13.40 -20.80
N ALA A 169 6.83 -13.52 -21.91
CA ALA A 169 6.26 -12.36 -22.62
C ALA A 169 5.28 -11.57 -21.74
N ALA A 170 4.47 -12.26 -20.93
CA ALA A 170 3.58 -11.62 -19.97
C ALA A 170 4.36 -10.86 -18.88
N ALA A 171 5.45 -11.44 -18.38
CA ALA A 171 6.31 -10.81 -17.38
C ALA A 171 7.06 -9.59 -17.96
N GLU A 172 7.61 -9.67 -19.18
CA GLU A 172 8.23 -8.55 -19.88
C GLU A 172 7.25 -7.38 -20.07
N LYS A 173 6.01 -7.67 -20.48
CA LYS A 173 4.95 -6.66 -20.56
C LYS A 173 4.63 -6.06 -19.19
N GLY A 174 4.65 -6.87 -18.14
CA GLY A 174 4.52 -6.42 -16.76
C GLY A 174 5.64 -5.47 -16.34
N ILE A 175 6.89 -5.81 -16.68
CA ILE A 175 8.09 -5.00 -16.42
C ILE A 175 7.94 -3.62 -17.06
N MET A 176 7.53 -3.55 -18.33
CA MET A 176 7.34 -2.26 -19.03
C MET A 176 6.30 -1.37 -18.35
N ARG A 177 5.19 -1.92 -17.88
CA ARG A 177 4.18 -1.17 -17.10
C ARG A 177 4.73 -0.69 -15.76
N ASN A 178 5.48 -1.56 -15.08
CA ASN A 178 6.11 -1.23 -13.81
C ASN A 178 7.13 -0.11 -13.96
N ILE A 179 7.93 -0.09 -15.02
CA ILE A 179 8.88 0.99 -15.34
C ILE A 179 8.14 2.32 -15.47
N ALA A 180 7.07 2.37 -16.27
CA ALA A 180 6.26 3.58 -16.41
C ALA A 180 5.67 4.06 -15.07
N ARG A 181 5.23 3.13 -14.21
CA ARG A 181 4.73 3.45 -12.86
C ARG A 181 5.85 3.95 -11.93
N ILE A 182 7.03 3.35 -11.97
CA ILE A 182 8.22 3.76 -11.21
C ILE A 182 8.57 5.21 -11.55
N GLU A 183 8.69 5.52 -12.84
CA GLU A 183 9.00 6.88 -13.28
C GLU A 183 7.91 7.89 -12.86
N SER A 184 6.63 7.50 -12.96
CA SER A 184 5.51 8.34 -12.52
C SER A 184 5.57 8.64 -11.02
N LEU A 185 5.89 7.64 -10.20
CA LEU A 185 6.04 7.79 -8.75
C LEU A 185 7.25 8.65 -8.40
N GLU A 186 8.39 8.47 -9.08
CA GLU A 186 9.60 9.28 -8.89
C GLU A 186 9.38 10.74 -9.26
N ARG A 187 8.70 11.00 -10.39
CA ARG A 187 8.30 12.37 -10.78
C ARG A 187 7.43 13.02 -9.72
N SER A 188 6.46 12.29 -9.18
CA SER A 188 5.56 12.79 -8.14
C SER A 188 6.31 13.08 -6.83
N LEU A 189 7.20 12.18 -6.41
CA LEU A 189 8.04 12.39 -5.23
C LEU A 189 8.99 13.58 -5.39
N GLY A 190 9.57 13.76 -6.59
CA GLY A 190 10.39 14.91 -6.92
C GLY A 190 9.62 16.22 -6.87
N ALA A 191 8.40 16.25 -7.43
CA ALA A 191 7.53 17.42 -7.37
C ALA A 191 7.17 17.79 -5.92
N LEU A 192 6.82 16.82 -5.09
CA LEU A 192 6.54 17.05 -3.66
C LEU A 192 7.77 17.57 -2.91
N ALA A 193 8.97 17.06 -3.20
CA ALA A 193 10.20 17.55 -2.61
C ALA A 193 10.49 19.01 -2.98
N ILE A 194 10.23 19.40 -4.23
CA ILE A 194 10.32 20.80 -4.68
C ILE A 194 9.30 21.65 -3.93
N MET A 195 8.03 21.23 -3.92
CA MET A 195 6.94 21.94 -3.23
C MET A 195 7.20 22.13 -1.73
N ALA A 196 7.91 21.21 -1.08
CA ALA A 196 8.27 21.35 0.33
C ALA A 196 9.30 22.48 0.58
N VAL A 197 10.19 22.74 -0.37
CA VAL A 197 11.27 23.74 -0.23
C VAL A 197 10.88 25.11 -0.80
N THR A 198 10.04 25.14 -1.83
CA THR A 198 9.64 26.38 -2.52
C THR A 198 9.06 27.47 -1.60
N PRO A 199 8.20 27.19 -0.60
CA PRO A 199 7.65 28.24 0.26
C PRO A 199 8.72 29.00 1.05
N ALA A 200 9.69 28.29 1.62
CA ALA A 200 10.77 28.91 2.38
C ALA A 200 11.63 29.82 1.49
N LYS A 201 11.89 29.39 0.24
CA LYS A 201 12.58 30.23 -0.76
C LYS A 201 11.79 31.48 -1.10
N ILE A 202 10.49 31.36 -1.35
CA ILE A 202 9.62 32.52 -1.65
C ILE A 202 9.64 33.51 -0.49
N VAL A 203 9.55 33.04 0.75
CA VAL A 203 9.60 33.91 1.94
C VAL A 203 10.95 34.62 2.07
N ALA A 204 12.06 33.91 1.86
CA ALA A 204 13.38 34.51 1.90
C ALA A 204 13.59 35.54 0.76
N ASP A 205 13.17 35.21 -0.45
CA ASP A 205 13.28 36.09 -1.62
C ASP A 205 12.40 37.34 -1.49
N THR A 206 11.21 37.20 -0.90
CA THR A 206 10.31 38.33 -0.63
C THR A 206 10.89 39.25 0.45
N ALA A 207 11.36 38.69 1.57
CA ALA A 207 12.02 39.46 2.62
C ALA A 207 13.29 40.19 2.12
N TYR A 208 14.08 39.54 1.26
CA TYR A 208 15.23 40.19 0.63
C TYR A 208 14.82 41.37 -0.24
N LYS A 209 13.80 41.20 -1.09
CA LYS A 209 13.27 42.29 -1.93
C LYS A 209 12.75 43.45 -1.11
N GLU A 210 12.01 43.17 -0.02
CA GLU A 210 11.52 44.19 0.92
C GLU A 210 12.66 44.95 1.61
N ALA A 211 13.72 44.25 2.05
CA ALA A 211 14.87 44.90 2.66
C ALA A 211 15.62 45.80 1.67
N VAL A 212 15.76 45.35 0.41
CA VAL A 212 16.40 46.13 -0.65
C VAL A 212 15.56 47.35 -1.01
N THR A 213 14.23 47.24 -1.11
CA THR A 213 13.36 48.39 -1.36
C THR A 213 13.34 49.36 -0.18
N ALA A 214 13.33 48.87 1.07
CA ALA A 214 13.46 49.71 2.26
C ALA A 214 14.79 50.47 2.29
N LYS A 215 15.89 49.82 1.93
CA LYS A 215 17.19 50.47 1.82
C LYS A 215 17.22 51.53 0.73
N LEU A 216 16.73 51.20 -0.48
CA LEU A 216 16.70 52.13 -1.61
C LEU A 216 15.80 53.34 -1.33
N THR A 217 14.66 53.13 -0.68
CA THR A 217 13.77 54.23 -0.28
C THR A 217 14.44 55.11 0.77
N ALA A 218 15.12 54.53 1.76
CA ALA A 218 15.89 55.30 2.76
C ALA A 218 17.06 56.09 2.13
N GLU A 219 17.80 55.51 1.19
CA GLU A 219 18.89 56.20 0.48
C GLU A 219 18.38 57.36 -0.39
N ASN A 220 17.17 57.24 -0.94
CA ASN A 220 16.55 58.27 -1.78
C ASN A 220 15.70 59.27 -0.99
N GLN A 221 15.58 59.13 0.33
CA GLN A 221 14.85 60.10 1.17
C GLN A 221 15.57 61.45 1.15
N GLY A 222 14.89 62.48 0.64
CA GLY A 222 15.40 63.85 0.59
C GLY A 222 16.19 64.20 -0.68
N ILE A 223 16.34 63.27 -1.62
CA ILE A 223 16.88 63.60 -2.95
C ILE A 223 15.78 64.31 -3.75
N THR A 224 15.91 65.62 -3.94
CA THR A 224 15.04 66.36 -4.87
C THR A 224 15.47 66.00 -6.28
N THR A 225 14.53 65.51 -7.08
CA THR A 225 14.76 65.36 -8.51
C THR A 225 14.19 66.58 -9.22
N PRO A 226 14.73 66.99 -10.39
CA PRO A 226 14.19 68.11 -11.15
C PRO A 226 12.71 67.91 -11.51
N LEU A 227 12.24 66.65 -11.59
CA LEU A 227 10.84 66.32 -11.74
C LEU A 227 10.02 66.61 -10.47
N THR A 228 10.56 66.27 -9.29
CA THR A 228 9.94 66.56 -7.98
C THR A 228 9.76 68.07 -7.81
N GLU A 229 10.80 68.84 -8.12
CA GLU A 229 10.77 70.31 -8.07
C GLU A 229 9.73 70.89 -9.05
N ALA A 230 9.71 70.41 -10.31
CA ALA A 230 8.70 70.82 -11.29
C ALA A 230 7.26 70.49 -10.85
N ILE A 231 7.03 69.37 -10.15
CA ILE A 231 5.71 69.01 -9.62
C ILE A 231 5.32 69.90 -8.45
N ASP A 232 6.23 70.19 -7.52
CA ASP A 232 5.99 71.08 -6.39
C ASP A 232 5.69 72.51 -6.86
N GLU A 233 6.40 73.00 -7.88
CA GLU A 233 6.10 74.28 -8.53
C GLU A 233 4.69 74.31 -9.11
N LEU A 234 4.30 73.29 -9.90
CA LEU A 234 2.95 73.19 -10.47
C LEU A 234 1.85 73.10 -9.40
N GLN A 235 2.09 72.37 -8.30
CA GLN A 235 1.14 72.27 -7.20
C GLN A 235 1.02 73.58 -6.40
N SER A 236 2.12 74.34 -6.28
CA SER A 236 2.10 75.66 -5.63
C SER A 236 1.27 76.67 -6.43
N LEU A 237 1.37 76.62 -7.76
CA LEU A 237 0.58 77.45 -8.68
C LEU A 237 -0.93 77.12 -8.60
N ASN A 238 -1.30 75.87 -8.37
CA ASN A 238 -2.71 75.45 -8.27
C ASN A 238 -3.38 75.84 -6.93
N LYS A 239 -2.61 76.04 -5.85
CA LYS A 239 -3.16 76.43 -4.53
C LYS A 239 -3.62 77.90 -4.46
N GLY A 240 -3.26 78.73 -5.44
CA GLY A 240 -3.74 80.12 -5.56
C GLY A 240 -5.12 80.27 -6.23
N GLY A 241 -5.72 79.19 -6.73
CA GLY A 241 -6.95 79.20 -7.53
C GLY A 241 -8.25 78.93 -6.76
N LYS A 242 -8.41 79.45 -5.54
CA LYS A 242 -9.72 79.58 -4.89
C LYS A 242 -10.04 81.06 -4.66
N LEU A 243 -10.67 81.66 -5.67
CA LEU A 243 -11.55 82.83 -5.55
C LEU A 243 -12.88 82.46 -6.21
#